data_AF-A0AAD7WQW9-F1
#
_entry.id   AF-A0AAD7WQW9-F1
#
_cell.length_a   1.000
_cell.length_b   1.000
_cell.length_c   1.000
_cell.angle_alpha   90.00
_cell.angle_beta   90.00
_cell.angle_gamma   90.00
#
_symmetry.space_group_name_H-M   'P 1'
#
loop_
_entity.id
_entity.type
_entity.pdbx_description
1 polymer ?
#
loop_
_entity_poly.entity_id
_entity_poly.type
_entity_poly.pdbx_seq_one_letter_code
_entity_poly.pdbx_strand_id
1 'polypeptide(L)'
;MMELSTDRRFHNLSREQVQTLDQILTEVIPIHGRGNFPTLEVRPKDIIHVVKDRLLKREIKVRDVRLNGSTASHVLVKENGTSYKDLDIIFGVELPRQEDFQIIKEVVLDCLLDFLPQGVNKDKITALTMKDAYVQKMVKVFNEHDRWSLISLSNNRGKNVELKFVNSLRRQFEFSVDSFQIILDRMLESYLEAERRQVEQCQMLGDKPSLAKGSRQLPPNEESPSTSLDLKEPPNQALDLSAEGQDLLGLDESPCQNKEVVLQEDHLPQPVEAAAETVELWEVVKMKEPEQDSESRKGVGNETTPRNHIVEAPTPPREPPAITVVAESMYGDFEEAMDHLRYRLIATRNPEEIRGGGLLKYSNLLVRDFKPASETEIKTLERYMCSRFFIDFPDIHEQQRKIESYLRNHFIGEESSKYDYLMTLRRVVNESTVCLMGHERRQTLNMITVLALKVLGEQNAIPNTNNVTCFYQPAPYMADPNFSNYYIAHNQPPLIYHPCPLHIHMHTGLV
;
A
#
# COMPACT_ATOMS: atom_id res chain seq x y z
N MET A 1 -42.31 -1.52 28.06
CA MET A 1 -41.14 -0.70 27.72
C MET A 1 -40.33 -1.51 26.73
N MET A 2 -40.18 -1.04 25.50
CA MET A 2 -39.30 -1.69 24.52
C MET A 2 -37.87 -1.26 24.80
N GLU A 3 -36.95 -2.20 24.68
CA GLU A 3 -35.53 -1.99 24.96
C GLU A 3 -34.95 -0.96 23.98
N LEU A 4 -34.23 0.03 24.52
CA LEU A 4 -33.30 0.83 23.73
C LEU A 4 -32.17 -0.12 23.32
N SER A 5 -32.28 -0.72 22.13
CA SER A 5 -31.19 -1.46 21.54
C SER A 5 -30.05 -0.47 21.25
N THR A 6 -29.10 -0.37 22.18
CA THR A 6 -27.76 0.14 21.89
C THR A 6 -27.27 -0.65 20.68
N ASP A 7 -27.03 0.02 19.55
CA ASP A 7 -26.60 -0.64 18.32
C ASP A 7 -25.26 -1.32 18.59
N ARG A 8 -25.30 -2.66 18.79
CA ARG A 8 -24.20 -3.50 19.29
C ARG A 8 -22.99 -3.54 18.35
N ARG A 9 -23.07 -2.83 17.22
CA ARG A 9 -22.03 -2.66 16.23
C ARG A 9 -21.03 -1.57 16.60
N PHE A 10 -21.34 -0.70 17.56
CA PHE A 10 -20.46 0.40 18.00
C PHE A 10 -19.79 0.14 19.36
N HIS A 11 -18.55 0.60 19.50
CA HIS A 11 -17.77 0.53 20.74
C HIS A 11 -16.88 1.76 20.91
N ASN A 12 -16.71 2.24 22.15
CA ASN A 12 -15.85 3.37 22.48
C ASN A 12 -14.42 2.89 22.73
N LEU A 13 -13.43 3.43 22.02
CA LEU A 13 -12.03 3.02 22.20
C LEU A 13 -11.52 3.30 23.62
N SER A 14 -10.70 2.40 24.14
CA SER A 14 -9.97 2.59 25.39
C SER A 14 -8.87 3.67 25.24
N ARG A 15 -8.39 4.23 26.36
CA ARG A 15 -7.30 5.22 26.33
C ARG A 15 -6.05 4.72 25.61
N GLU A 16 -5.72 3.44 25.75
CA GLU A 16 -4.57 2.81 25.09
C GLU A 16 -4.79 2.64 23.58
N GLN A 17 -6.00 2.32 23.15
CA GLN A 17 -6.37 2.25 21.74
C GLN A 17 -6.34 3.66 21.11
N VAL A 18 -6.86 4.68 21.80
CA VAL A 18 -6.76 6.09 21.36
C VAL A 18 -5.30 6.56 21.26
N GLN A 19 -4.43 6.20 22.21
CA GLN A 19 -2.98 6.48 22.11
C GLN A 19 -2.34 5.81 20.88
N THR A 20 -2.72 4.57 20.59
CA THR A 20 -2.18 3.81 19.45
C THR A 20 -2.63 4.41 18.12
N LEU A 21 -3.89 4.84 18.06
CA LEU A 21 -4.45 5.56 16.92
C LEU A 21 -3.76 6.93 16.73
N ASP A 22 -3.53 7.67 17.81
CA ASP A 22 -2.84 8.98 17.79
C ASP A 22 -1.41 8.84 17.25
N GLN A 23 -0.67 7.82 17.72
CA GLN A 23 0.65 7.49 17.20
C GLN A 23 0.61 7.21 15.70
N ILE A 24 -0.33 6.37 15.22
CA ILE A 24 -0.44 6.03 13.80
C ILE A 24 -0.81 7.24 12.93
N LEU A 25 -1.69 8.13 13.39
CA LEU A 25 -2.07 9.32 12.62
C LEU A 25 -1.04 10.46 12.64
N THR A 26 -0.11 10.43 13.60
CA THR A 26 0.98 11.42 13.75
C THR A 26 2.34 10.93 13.25
N GLU A 27 2.54 9.63 13.06
CA GLU A 27 3.73 9.03 12.44
C GLU A 27 3.94 9.59 11.01
N VAL A 28 5.19 9.94 10.68
CA VAL A 28 5.56 10.40 9.34
C VAL A 28 5.75 9.18 8.44
N ILE A 29 4.95 9.09 7.37
CA ILE A 29 4.99 7.98 6.42
C ILE A 29 5.66 8.45 5.11
N PRO A 30 6.68 7.73 4.61
CA PRO A 30 7.35 8.07 3.34
C PRO A 30 6.56 7.53 2.14
N ILE A 31 6.03 8.44 1.31
CA ILE A 31 5.43 8.11 0.01
C ILE A 31 6.52 8.24 -1.06
N HIS A 32 6.88 7.13 -1.68
CA HIS A 32 8.05 7.07 -2.56
C HIS A 32 7.69 7.52 -3.98
N GLY A 33 8.41 8.51 -4.50
CA GLY A 33 8.35 8.90 -5.90
C GLY A 33 9.03 7.88 -6.80
N ARG A 34 8.47 7.63 -7.99
CA ARG A 34 9.10 6.84 -9.04
C ARG A 34 10.09 7.70 -9.84
N GLY A 35 11.17 7.07 -10.31
CA GLY A 35 12.21 7.76 -11.08
C GLY A 35 12.91 8.82 -10.24
N ASN A 36 12.97 10.06 -10.73
CA ASN A 36 13.68 11.17 -10.09
C ASN A 36 12.80 12.01 -9.15
N PHE A 37 11.58 11.56 -8.83
CA PHE A 37 10.68 12.30 -7.94
C PHE A 37 11.08 12.10 -6.46
N PRO A 38 11.10 13.16 -5.63
CA PRO A 38 11.48 13.05 -4.24
C PRO A 38 10.47 12.21 -3.45
N THR A 39 10.91 11.56 -2.37
CA THR A 39 10.01 10.95 -1.38
C THR A 39 9.26 12.06 -0.63
N LEU A 40 7.95 11.93 -0.50
CA LEU A 40 7.12 12.84 0.29
C LEU A 40 7.06 12.32 1.74
N GLU A 41 7.29 13.20 2.70
CA GLU A 41 7.14 12.91 4.13
C GLU A 41 5.77 13.42 4.60
N VAL A 42 4.83 12.50 4.83
CA VAL A 42 3.42 12.85 5.06
C VAL A 42 2.89 12.17 6.32
N ARG A 43 2.29 12.95 7.22
CA ARG A 43 1.53 12.40 8.36
C ARG A 43 0.09 12.15 7.94
N PRO A 44 -0.54 11.01 8.31
CA PRO A 44 -1.92 10.72 7.93
C PRO A 44 -2.90 11.82 8.30
N LYS A 45 -2.80 12.41 9.51
CA LYS A 45 -3.69 13.51 9.93
C LYS A 45 -3.66 14.70 8.96
N ASP A 46 -2.50 15.00 8.38
CA ASP A 46 -2.30 16.18 7.52
C ASP A 46 -2.93 15.95 6.14
N ILE A 47 -2.62 14.81 5.48
CA ILE A 47 -3.22 14.48 4.18
C ILE A 47 -4.72 14.28 4.28
N ILE A 48 -5.21 13.67 5.37
CA ILE A 48 -6.66 13.53 5.62
C ILE A 48 -7.31 14.91 5.74
N HIS A 49 -6.71 15.83 6.50
CA HIS A 49 -7.24 17.17 6.65
C HIS A 49 -7.28 17.96 5.34
N VAL A 50 -6.16 18.01 4.59
CA VAL A 50 -6.08 18.77 3.34
C VAL A 50 -7.02 18.18 2.28
N VAL A 51 -7.13 16.85 2.18
CA VAL A 51 -8.10 16.19 1.27
C VAL A 51 -9.54 16.52 1.69
N LYS A 52 -9.90 16.41 2.97
CA LYS A 52 -11.25 16.72 3.47
C LYS A 52 -11.65 18.17 3.19
N ASP A 53 -10.78 19.13 3.48
CA ASP A 53 -11.00 20.55 3.23
C ASP A 53 -11.15 20.87 1.73
N ARG A 54 -10.28 20.30 0.87
CA ARG A 54 -10.36 20.51 -0.58
C ARG A 54 -11.57 19.85 -1.24
N LEU A 55 -12.03 18.69 -0.75
CA LEU A 55 -13.30 18.09 -1.22
C LEU A 55 -14.49 19.00 -0.91
N LEU A 56 -14.57 19.54 0.31
CA LEU A 56 -15.63 20.47 0.72
C LEU A 56 -15.61 21.76 -0.12
N LYS A 57 -14.41 22.30 -0.42
CA LYS A 57 -14.23 23.47 -1.31
C LYS A 57 -14.62 23.20 -2.77
N ARG A 58 -14.67 21.93 -3.19
CA ARG A 58 -15.15 21.49 -4.52
C ARG A 58 -16.59 20.95 -4.48
N GLU A 59 -17.36 21.34 -3.46
CA GLU A 59 -18.77 20.97 -3.25
C GLU A 59 -19.05 19.47 -3.04
N ILE A 60 -18.02 18.64 -2.86
CA ILE A 60 -18.17 17.23 -2.49
C ILE A 60 -18.37 17.13 -0.98
N LYS A 61 -19.58 16.76 -0.55
CA LYS A 61 -19.88 16.54 0.87
C LYS A 61 -19.14 15.31 1.38
N VAL A 62 -18.45 15.49 2.51
CA VAL A 62 -17.84 14.42 3.31
C VAL A 62 -18.73 14.18 4.54
N ARG A 63 -19.30 12.98 4.65
CA ARG A 63 -20.17 12.55 5.77
C ARG A 63 -19.36 12.18 7.00
N ASP A 64 -18.32 11.36 6.81
CA ASP A 64 -17.41 10.89 7.83
C ASP A 64 -16.04 10.53 7.24
N VAL A 65 -15.03 10.40 8.11
CA VAL A 65 -13.72 9.82 7.77
C VAL A 65 -13.40 8.68 8.73
N ARG A 66 -12.94 7.55 8.20
CA ARG A 66 -12.72 6.32 8.94
C ARG A 66 -11.38 5.68 8.61
N LEU A 67 -10.73 5.10 9.61
CA LEU A 67 -9.62 4.16 9.43
C LEU A 67 -10.17 2.74 9.31
N ASN A 68 -9.69 1.95 8.36
CA ASN A 68 -10.17 0.60 8.06
C ASN A 68 -9.00 -0.42 8.03
N GLY A 69 -9.34 -1.68 7.75
CA GLY A 69 -8.37 -2.70 7.34
C GLY A 69 -7.49 -3.20 8.49
N SER A 70 -6.32 -3.74 8.14
CA SER A 70 -5.41 -4.35 9.13
C SER A 70 -4.95 -3.36 10.21
N THR A 71 -4.87 -2.07 9.86
CA THR A 71 -4.48 -1.00 10.78
C THR A 71 -5.56 -0.74 11.84
N ALA A 72 -6.85 -0.79 11.50
CA ALA A 72 -7.94 -0.69 12.48
C ALA A 72 -7.90 -1.85 13.48
N SER A 73 -7.73 -3.09 13.01
CA SER A 73 -7.61 -4.27 13.88
C SER A 73 -6.37 -4.21 14.79
N HIS A 74 -5.25 -3.64 14.30
CA HIS A 74 -4.03 -3.43 15.11
C HIS A 74 -4.20 -2.36 16.20
N VAL A 75 -4.94 -1.28 15.92
CA VAL A 75 -5.30 -0.27 16.94
C VAL A 75 -6.10 -0.92 18.07
N LEU A 76 -7.04 -1.82 17.71
CA LEU A 76 -7.88 -2.51 18.69
C LEU A 76 -7.10 -3.55 19.51
N VAL A 77 -6.20 -4.30 18.88
CA VAL A 77 -5.36 -5.33 19.53
C VAL A 77 -3.93 -5.33 18.95
N LYS A 78 -2.96 -4.87 19.74
CA LYS A 78 -1.56 -4.65 19.30
C LYS A 78 -0.81 -5.91 18.83
N GLU A 79 -1.06 -7.07 19.44
CA GLU A 79 -0.20 -8.27 19.32
C GLU A 79 -0.77 -9.39 18.44
N ASN A 80 -1.66 -9.07 17.50
CA ASN A 80 -2.40 -10.07 16.72
C ASN A 80 -1.62 -10.80 15.61
N GLY A 81 -0.29 -10.78 15.62
CA GLY A 81 0.56 -11.45 14.62
C GLY A 81 0.50 -10.85 13.21
N THR A 82 -0.42 -9.93 12.95
CA THR A 82 -0.47 -9.10 11.74
C THR A 82 0.22 -7.77 12.00
N SER A 83 1.44 -7.61 11.48
CA SER A 83 1.98 -6.28 11.22
C SER A 83 0.98 -5.52 10.33
N TYR A 84 0.61 -4.30 10.72
CA TYR A 84 -0.27 -3.48 9.88
C TYR A 84 0.50 -3.08 8.63
N LYS A 85 -0.07 -3.43 7.46
CA LYS A 85 0.58 -3.20 6.17
C LYS A 85 0.06 -1.89 5.61
N ASP A 86 -1.10 -1.91 4.98
CA ASP A 86 -1.65 -0.70 4.36
C ASP A 86 -2.46 0.15 5.35
N LEU A 87 -2.35 1.47 5.19
CA LEU A 87 -3.11 2.47 5.90
C LEU A 87 -4.36 2.81 5.07
N ASP A 88 -5.45 2.11 5.33
CA ASP A 88 -6.71 2.26 4.62
C ASP A 88 -7.57 3.38 5.23
N ILE A 89 -7.67 4.52 4.54
CA ILE A 89 -8.56 5.62 4.94
C ILE A 89 -9.79 5.66 4.05
N ILE A 90 -10.97 5.57 4.66
CA ILE A 90 -12.26 5.72 4.00
C ILE A 90 -12.82 7.12 4.26
N PHE A 91 -13.09 7.86 3.19
CA PHE A 91 -13.92 9.06 3.21
C PHE A 91 -15.34 8.66 2.78
N GLY A 92 -16.32 8.76 3.67
CA GLY A 92 -17.74 8.65 3.29
C GLY A 92 -18.15 9.92 2.56
N VAL A 93 -18.47 9.82 1.27
CA VAL A 93 -18.72 10.99 0.40
C VAL A 93 -20.01 10.86 -0.40
N GLU A 94 -20.67 11.97 -0.71
CA GLU A 94 -21.77 11.96 -1.68
C GLU A 94 -21.21 12.06 -3.10
N LEU A 95 -21.46 11.03 -3.93
CA LEU A 95 -21.06 10.96 -5.35
C LEU A 95 -22.29 10.70 -6.23
N PRO A 96 -23.12 11.73 -6.47
CA PRO A 96 -24.26 11.64 -7.36
C PRO A 96 -23.86 11.48 -8.85
N ARG A 97 -22.76 12.07 -9.30
CA ARG A 97 -22.37 12.21 -10.71
C ARG A 97 -21.07 11.45 -11.01
N GLN A 98 -20.80 11.21 -12.30
CA GLN A 98 -19.57 10.54 -12.73
C GLN A 98 -18.37 11.51 -12.71
N GLU A 99 -18.62 12.80 -12.88
CA GLU A 99 -17.66 13.90 -12.87
C GLU A 99 -16.98 14.05 -11.50
N ASP A 100 -17.70 13.77 -10.41
CA ASP A 100 -17.21 13.85 -9.02
C ASP A 100 -15.95 12.99 -8.80
N PHE A 101 -15.79 11.91 -9.56
CA PHE A 101 -14.61 11.03 -9.51
C PHE A 101 -13.37 11.67 -10.14
N GLN A 102 -13.54 12.53 -11.14
CA GLN A 102 -12.44 13.32 -11.70
C GLN A 102 -12.05 14.45 -10.73
N ILE A 103 -13.04 15.06 -10.05
CA ILE A 103 -12.79 16.03 -8.97
C ILE A 103 -12.00 15.38 -7.81
N ILE A 104 -12.40 14.19 -7.33
CA ILE A 104 -11.64 13.44 -6.30
C ILE A 104 -10.19 13.23 -6.73
N LYS A 105 -9.99 12.78 -7.98
CA LYS A 105 -8.66 12.52 -8.53
C LYS A 105 -7.82 13.79 -8.58
N GLU A 106 -8.37 14.90 -9.07
CA GLU A 106 -7.68 16.20 -9.09
C GLU A 106 -7.34 16.66 -7.68
N VAL A 107 -8.31 16.67 -6.75
CA VAL A 107 -8.09 17.05 -5.34
C VAL A 107 -6.93 16.28 -4.72
N VAL A 108 -6.90 14.95 -4.84
CA VAL A 108 -5.82 14.13 -4.26
C VAL A 108 -4.47 14.40 -4.92
N LEU A 109 -4.42 14.55 -6.24
CA LEU A 109 -3.17 14.82 -6.95
C LEU A 109 -2.62 16.22 -6.63
N ASP A 110 -3.51 17.21 -6.51
CA ASP A 110 -3.19 18.56 -6.08
C ASP A 110 -2.74 18.57 -4.60
N CYS A 111 -3.27 17.69 -3.74
CA CYS A 111 -2.80 17.53 -2.36
C CYS A 111 -1.35 17.04 -2.33
N LEU A 112 -0.98 16.06 -3.16
CA LEU A 112 0.39 15.57 -3.23
C LEU A 112 1.38 16.66 -3.69
N LEU A 113 0.91 17.63 -4.48
CA LEU A 113 1.71 18.78 -4.92
C LEU A 113 2.08 19.71 -3.76
N ASP A 114 1.22 19.84 -2.74
CA ASP A 114 1.50 20.63 -1.52
C ASP A 114 2.70 20.04 -0.76
N PHE A 115 2.73 18.71 -0.58
CA PHE A 115 3.74 17.96 0.17
C PHE A 115 5.11 17.87 -0.51
N LEU A 116 5.28 18.39 -1.73
CA LEU A 116 6.59 18.49 -2.37
C LEU A 116 7.55 19.42 -1.60
N PRO A 117 8.84 19.03 -1.43
CA PRO A 117 9.79 19.80 -0.63
C PRO A 117 10.09 21.18 -1.20
N GLN A 118 10.47 22.10 -0.31
CA GLN A 118 10.80 23.49 -0.65
C GLN A 118 12.02 23.52 -1.59
N GLY A 119 11.81 23.97 -2.83
CA GLY A 119 12.81 23.96 -3.90
C GLY A 119 12.35 23.28 -5.19
N VAL A 120 11.28 22.48 -5.15
CA VAL A 120 10.64 21.95 -6.36
C VAL A 120 9.78 23.03 -7.03
N ASN A 121 10.02 23.31 -8.32
CA ASN A 121 9.16 24.21 -9.10
C ASN A 121 7.82 23.51 -9.38
N LYS A 122 6.76 23.95 -8.70
CA LYS A 122 5.42 23.35 -8.77
C LYS A 122 4.69 23.70 -10.08
N ASP A 123 4.97 24.85 -10.67
CA ASP A 123 4.27 25.39 -11.85
C ASP A 123 4.41 24.52 -13.11
N LYS A 124 5.49 23.75 -13.21
CA LYS A 124 5.75 22.83 -14.34
C LYS A 124 5.22 21.42 -14.13
N ILE A 125 4.66 21.11 -12.96
CA ILE A 125 4.25 19.75 -12.59
C ILE A 125 2.75 19.59 -12.85
N THR A 126 2.39 18.65 -13.73
CA THR A 126 0.99 18.37 -14.05
C THR A 126 0.41 17.29 -13.13
N ALA A 127 -0.92 17.25 -13.00
CA ALA A 127 -1.61 16.16 -12.30
C ALA A 127 -1.30 14.77 -12.89
N LEU A 128 -1.07 14.67 -14.21
CA LEU A 128 -0.65 13.41 -14.85
C LEU A 128 0.75 12.99 -14.35
N THR A 129 1.69 13.93 -14.28
CA THR A 129 3.02 13.72 -13.72
C THR A 129 2.96 13.23 -12.27
N MET A 130 2.15 13.87 -11.43
CA MET A 130 1.96 13.45 -10.03
C MET A 130 1.35 12.05 -9.89
N LYS A 131 0.39 11.71 -10.76
CA LYS A 131 -0.22 10.37 -10.82
C LYS A 131 0.85 9.33 -11.12
N ASP A 132 1.63 9.52 -12.19
CA ASP A 132 2.56 8.50 -12.65
C ASP A 132 3.77 8.36 -11.70
N ALA A 133 4.16 9.45 -11.02
CA ALA A 133 5.21 9.47 -10.02
C ALA A 133 4.84 8.78 -8.69
N TYR A 134 3.68 9.07 -8.10
CA TYR A 134 3.36 8.70 -6.71
C TYR A 134 2.24 7.67 -6.55
N VAL A 135 1.37 7.51 -7.56
CA VAL A 135 0.20 6.65 -7.44
C VAL A 135 0.51 5.25 -7.98
N GLN A 136 0.36 4.27 -7.10
CA GLN A 136 0.55 2.87 -7.43
C GLN A 136 -0.65 2.28 -8.17
N LYS A 137 -1.87 2.66 -7.76
CA LYS A 137 -3.12 2.10 -8.27
C LYS A 137 -4.25 3.13 -8.14
N MET A 138 -5.06 3.27 -9.18
CA MET A 138 -6.34 3.97 -9.14
C MET A 138 -7.46 3.01 -9.54
N VAL A 139 -8.61 3.06 -8.87
CA VAL A 139 -9.81 2.30 -9.22
C VAL A 139 -11.02 3.22 -9.15
N LYS A 140 -11.89 3.14 -10.16
CA LYS A 140 -13.21 3.80 -10.18
C LYS A 140 -14.29 2.74 -10.35
N VAL A 141 -15.30 2.75 -9.48
CA VAL A 141 -16.52 1.94 -9.62
C VAL A 141 -17.72 2.88 -9.53
N PHE A 142 -18.59 2.85 -10.54
CA PHE A 142 -19.80 3.67 -10.62
C PHE A 142 -20.92 2.85 -11.25
N ASN A 143 -21.63 2.13 -10.39
CA ASN A 143 -22.72 1.23 -10.74
C ASN A 143 -23.94 1.56 -9.85
N GLU A 144 -25.05 0.83 -10.03
CA GLU A 144 -26.26 1.06 -9.24
C GLU A 144 -26.07 0.78 -7.74
N HIS A 145 -25.30 -0.27 -7.40
CA HIS A 145 -25.06 -0.69 -6.01
C HIS A 145 -23.75 -0.15 -5.42
N ASP A 146 -22.69 -0.08 -6.24
CA ASP A 146 -21.33 0.28 -5.81
C ASP A 146 -20.89 1.60 -6.49
N ARG A 147 -20.62 2.63 -5.68
CA ARG A 147 -20.12 3.94 -6.10
C ARG A 147 -18.96 4.35 -5.21
N TRP A 148 -17.74 4.08 -5.67
CA TRP A 148 -16.53 4.37 -4.90
C TRP A 148 -15.29 4.53 -5.77
N SER A 149 -14.34 5.33 -5.27
CA SER A 149 -13.02 5.55 -5.84
C SER A 149 -11.94 5.06 -4.88
N LEU A 150 -10.77 4.67 -5.39
CA LEU A 150 -9.61 4.30 -4.59
C LEU A 150 -8.34 4.81 -5.25
N ILE A 151 -7.48 5.45 -4.47
CA ILE A 151 -6.16 5.94 -4.87
C ILE A 151 -5.14 5.40 -3.86
N SER A 152 -4.27 4.50 -4.30
CA SER A 152 -3.24 3.87 -3.48
C SER A 152 -1.88 4.51 -3.78
N LEU A 153 -1.23 5.03 -2.74
CA LEU A 153 0.02 5.79 -2.82
C LEU A 153 1.21 4.88 -2.51
N SER A 154 2.23 4.92 -3.36
CA SER A 154 3.33 3.95 -3.37
C SER A 154 4.22 4.07 -2.13
N ASN A 155 4.39 2.98 -1.39
CA ASN A 155 5.43 2.87 -0.37
C ASN A 155 6.27 1.61 -0.57
N ASN A 156 7.54 1.80 -0.92
CA ASN A 156 8.46 0.70 -1.22
C ASN A 156 8.78 -0.18 0.01
N ARG A 157 8.38 0.26 1.21
CA ARG A 157 8.47 -0.52 2.47
C ARG A 157 7.24 -1.39 2.75
N GLY A 158 6.25 -1.43 1.85
CA GLY A 158 5.03 -2.24 2.00
C GLY A 158 3.95 -1.66 2.92
N LYS A 159 4.07 -0.40 3.33
CA LYS A 159 3.03 0.35 4.05
C LYS A 159 2.35 1.38 3.13
N ASN A 160 1.52 0.94 2.19
CA ASN A 160 0.89 1.87 1.25
C ASN A 160 -0.19 2.71 1.95
N VAL A 161 -0.47 3.90 1.44
CA VAL A 161 -1.57 4.74 1.93
C VAL A 161 -2.70 4.65 0.93
N GLU A 162 -3.80 4.00 1.28
CA GLU A 162 -4.98 3.84 0.42
C GLU A 162 -6.05 4.86 0.81
N LEU A 163 -6.31 5.83 -0.08
CA LEU A 163 -7.39 6.80 0.05
C LEU A 163 -8.61 6.29 -0.72
N LYS A 164 -9.64 5.85 0.01
CA LYS A 164 -10.87 5.28 -0.55
C LYS A 164 -12.03 6.25 -0.33
N PHE A 165 -12.74 6.61 -1.40
CA PHE A 165 -13.84 7.56 -1.38
C PHE A 165 -15.12 6.78 -1.67
N VAL A 166 -15.98 6.59 -0.65
CA VAL A 166 -17.12 5.68 -0.71
C VAL A 166 -18.42 6.45 -0.60
N ASN A 167 -19.24 6.37 -1.66
CA ASN A 167 -20.64 6.79 -1.58
C ASN A 167 -21.55 5.61 -1.22
N SER A 168 -21.45 4.52 -1.99
CA SER A 168 -22.06 3.23 -1.67
C SER A 168 -21.07 2.10 -1.92
N LEU A 169 -21.07 1.11 -1.03
CA LEU A 169 -20.25 -0.08 -1.14
C LEU A 169 -21.03 -1.25 -0.54
N ARG A 170 -21.38 -2.23 -1.37
CA ARG A 170 -22.14 -3.39 -0.94
C ARG A 170 -21.33 -4.27 0.01
N ARG A 171 -20.08 -4.57 -0.37
CA ARG A 171 -19.17 -5.46 0.36
C ARG A 171 -18.21 -4.66 1.24
N GLN A 172 -18.46 -4.63 2.55
CA GLN A 172 -17.70 -3.78 3.48
C GLN A 172 -16.65 -4.55 4.31
N PHE A 173 -16.74 -5.87 4.39
CA PHE A 173 -15.78 -6.77 5.05
C PHE A 173 -15.74 -8.13 4.33
N GLU A 174 -14.75 -8.96 4.63
CA GLU A 174 -14.72 -10.37 4.17
C GLU A 174 -14.83 -11.36 5.35
N PHE A 175 -14.14 -11.07 6.45
CA PHE A 175 -14.23 -11.80 7.72
C PHE A 175 -14.46 -10.84 8.90
N SER A 176 -14.83 -11.39 10.07
CA SER A 176 -15.00 -10.61 11.31
C SER A 176 -13.73 -9.82 11.69
N VAL A 177 -12.56 -10.45 11.55
CA VAL A 177 -11.25 -9.92 11.98
C VAL A 177 -10.76 -8.69 11.19
N ASP A 178 -11.32 -8.43 10.01
CA ASP A 178 -11.03 -7.26 9.16
C ASP A 178 -12.23 -6.31 9.00
N SER A 179 -13.28 -6.49 9.80
CA SER A 179 -14.55 -5.75 9.68
C SER A 179 -14.57 -4.39 10.39
N PHE A 180 -13.49 -4.01 11.08
CA PHE A 180 -13.47 -2.85 11.96
C PHE A 180 -13.18 -1.55 11.22
N GLN A 181 -14.00 -0.52 11.51
CA GLN A 181 -13.79 0.84 11.05
C GLN A 181 -13.78 1.80 12.24
N ILE A 182 -12.76 2.64 12.35
CA ILE A 182 -12.63 3.61 13.45
C ILE A 182 -12.95 5.01 12.92
N ILE A 183 -13.94 5.67 13.51
CA ILE A 183 -14.41 7.00 13.08
C ILE A 183 -13.43 8.06 13.57
N LEU A 184 -12.80 8.77 12.64
CA LEU A 184 -11.68 9.68 12.92
C LEU A 184 -12.10 11.13 13.18
N ASP A 185 -13.33 11.52 12.86
CA ASP A 185 -13.73 12.94 12.85
C ASP A 185 -13.47 13.67 14.17
N ARG A 186 -13.78 13.05 15.31
CA ARG A 186 -13.47 13.62 16.65
C ARG A 186 -11.98 13.82 16.92
N MET A 187 -11.14 12.94 16.38
CA MET A 187 -9.69 13.03 16.52
C MET A 187 -9.12 14.12 15.62
N LEU A 188 -9.59 14.18 14.37
CA LEU A 188 -9.22 15.24 13.42
C LEU A 188 -9.66 16.63 13.92
N GLU A 189 -10.87 16.75 14.47
CA GLU A 189 -11.36 17.96 15.18
C GLU A 189 -10.38 18.39 16.27
N SER A 190 -9.96 17.45 17.14
CA SER A 190 -9.05 17.74 18.25
C SER A 190 -7.66 18.22 17.80
N TYR A 191 -7.16 17.72 16.67
CA TYR A 191 -5.90 18.19 16.08
C TYR A 191 -6.01 19.63 15.57
N LEU A 192 -7.09 19.96 14.88
CA LEU A 192 -7.33 21.32 14.36
C LEU A 192 -7.49 22.34 15.49
N GLU A 193 -8.16 21.97 16.58
CA GLU A 193 -8.20 22.83 17.77
C GLU A 193 -6.83 22.98 18.43
N ALA A 194 -6.04 21.92 18.54
CA ALA A 194 -4.70 21.99 19.10
C ALA A 194 -3.76 22.87 18.26
N GLU A 195 -3.85 22.79 16.93
CA GLU A 195 -3.06 23.60 16.00
C GLU A 195 -3.48 25.08 16.04
N ARG A 196 -4.79 25.37 16.10
CA ARG A 196 -5.29 26.75 16.32
C ARG A 196 -4.77 27.35 17.63
N ARG A 197 -4.85 26.61 18.73
CA ARG A 197 -4.33 27.06 20.05
C ARG A 197 -2.83 27.35 20.01
N GLN A 198 -2.03 26.55 19.29
CA GLN A 198 -0.60 26.80 19.11
C GLN A 198 -0.33 28.08 18.32
N VAL A 199 -1.06 28.33 17.22
CA VAL A 199 -0.92 29.55 16.41
C VAL A 199 -1.29 30.80 17.23
N GLU A 200 -2.41 30.76 17.95
CA GLU A 200 -2.85 31.83 18.85
C GLU A 200 -1.80 32.11 19.95
N GLN A 201 -1.26 31.06 20.57
CA GLN A 201 -0.26 31.19 21.64
C GLN A 201 1.08 31.77 21.14
N CYS A 202 1.51 31.41 19.92
CA CYS A 202 2.68 32.01 19.27
C CYS A 202 2.47 33.49 18.91
N GLN A 203 1.28 33.87 18.45
CA GLN A 203 0.95 35.28 18.16
C GLN A 203 0.95 36.14 19.44
N MET A 204 0.36 35.64 20.53
CA MET A 204 0.35 36.34 21.82
C MET A 204 1.72 36.46 22.51
N LEU A 205 2.72 35.69 22.08
CA LEU A 205 4.12 35.80 22.53
C LEU A 205 4.98 36.73 21.65
N GLY A 206 4.51 37.10 20.45
CA GLY A 206 5.18 38.06 19.57
C GLY A 206 5.05 39.52 20.01
N ASP A 207 3.91 39.90 20.60
CA ASP A 207 3.61 41.28 21.00
C ASP A 207 4.05 41.60 22.44
N LYS A 208 5.37 41.65 22.67
CA LYS A 208 5.95 42.31 23.86
C LYS A 208 6.95 43.40 23.47
N PRO A 209 6.61 44.69 23.57
CA PRO A 209 7.58 45.76 23.39
C PRO A 209 8.56 45.76 24.56
N SER A 210 9.84 45.48 24.27
CA SER A 210 10.93 45.49 25.24
C SER A 210 11.31 46.92 25.64
N LEU A 211 10.57 47.50 26.59
CA LEU A 211 10.84 48.82 27.14
C LEU A 211 12.08 48.82 28.06
N ALA A 212 13.27 48.91 27.48
CA ALA A 212 14.52 49.14 28.20
C ALA A 212 14.97 50.61 28.06
N LYS A 213 14.73 51.42 29.10
CA LYS A 213 15.25 52.79 29.19
C LYS A 213 16.75 52.76 29.49
N GLY A 214 17.56 53.48 28.71
CA GLY A 214 18.98 53.73 28.97
C GLY A 214 19.36 55.16 28.60
N SER A 215 19.28 56.08 29.55
CA SER A 215 19.50 57.52 29.35
C SER A 215 20.98 57.93 29.43
N ARG A 216 21.46 58.76 28.49
CA ARG A 216 22.62 59.67 28.68
C ARG A 216 22.51 60.92 27.79
N GLN A 217 23.15 62.00 28.22
CA GLN A 217 22.90 63.39 27.77
C GLN A 217 23.77 63.84 26.58
N LEU A 218 23.30 64.87 25.87
CA LEU A 218 24.06 65.74 24.95
C LEU A 218 25.08 66.62 25.71
N PRO A 219 26.09 67.22 25.03
CA PRO A 219 25.95 68.64 24.62
C PRO A 219 26.60 68.89 23.19
N PRO A 220 26.98 70.11 22.72
CA PRO A 220 26.31 70.69 21.52
C PRO A 220 27.22 71.36 20.43
N ASN A 221 26.60 71.78 19.32
CA ASN A 221 27.10 72.68 18.24
C ASN A 221 28.33 72.13 17.44
N GLU A 222 28.72 72.54 16.21
CA GLU A 222 28.28 73.52 15.19
C GLU A 222 28.20 72.77 13.80
N GLU A 223 27.83 73.28 12.62
CA GLU A 223 27.44 74.62 12.14
C GLU A 223 26.35 74.54 11.01
N SER A 224 26.57 75.10 9.81
CA SER A 224 25.70 75.16 8.62
C SER A 224 26.57 75.32 7.32
N PRO A 225 26.09 75.66 6.08
CA PRO A 225 24.72 75.82 5.55
C PRO A 225 24.46 75.25 4.11
N SER A 226 23.21 75.41 3.64
CA SER A 226 22.78 75.58 2.21
C SER A 226 22.91 74.37 1.24
N THR A 227 22.02 74.16 0.26
CA THR A 227 21.27 75.15 -0.55
C THR A 227 19.86 74.66 -0.96
N SER A 228 18.94 75.60 -1.09
CA SER A 228 17.57 75.45 -1.61
C SER A 228 17.49 75.17 -3.12
N LEU A 229 16.33 74.72 -3.61
CA LEU A 229 15.55 75.46 -4.62
C LEU A 229 14.12 74.88 -4.79
N ASP A 230 13.12 75.75 -4.74
CA ASP A 230 11.70 75.48 -5.05
C ASP A 230 11.45 75.28 -6.57
N LEU A 231 10.32 74.65 -6.94
CA LEU A 231 9.20 75.34 -7.62
C LEU A 231 8.04 74.41 -8.10
N LYS A 232 6.87 74.59 -7.46
CA LYS A 232 5.47 74.66 -7.98
C LYS A 232 4.89 73.68 -9.05
N GLU A 233 3.81 73.05 -8.61
CA GLU A 233 2.50 72.68 -9.23
C GLU A 233 1.88 73.63 -10.32
N PRO A 234 0.66 73.38 -10.88
CA PRO A 234 0.00 72.18 -11.49
C PRO A 234 -0.75 72.61 -12.81
N PRO A 235 -2.05 72.29 -13.16
CA PRO A 235 -2.92 71.09 -13.04
C PRO A 235 -3.62 70.66 -14.38
N ASN A 236 -4.56 69.70 -14.29
CA ASN A 236 -5.75 69.46 -15.15
C ASN A 236 -5.59 69.04 -16.62
N GLN A 237 -6.25 67.92 -17.00
CA GLN A 237 -7.59 67.96 -17.63
C GLN A 237 -8.21 66.56 -17.75
N ALA A 238 -9.53 66.48 -17.58
CA ALA A 238 -10.34 65.31 -17.90
C ALA A 238 -10.81 65.39 -19.37
N LEU A 239 -11.23 64.27 -19.96
CA LEU A 239 -12.31 64.25 -20.94
C LEU A 239 -12.99 62.87 -20.99
N ASP A 240 -14.30 62.91 -20.87
CA ASP A 240 -15.26 61.84 -21.16
C ASP A 240 -15.65 61.90 -22.65
N LEU A 241 -16.15 60.80 -23.24
CA LEU A 241 -17.38 60.76 -24.05
C LEU A 241 -17.57 59.44 -24.83
N SER A 242 -18.84 59.02 -24.86
CA SER A 242 -19.47 57.90 -25.57
C SER A 242 -19.66 58.10 -27.09
N ALA A 243 -19.84 57.01 -27.86
CA ALA A 243 -21.11 56.69 -28.56
C ALA A 243 -21.02 55.50 -29.58
N GLU A 244 -22.10 54.71 -29.63
CA GLU A 244 -22.85 54.08 -30.76
C GLU A 244 -22.19 53.91 -32.18
N GLY A 245 -22.49 52.90 -33.01
CA GLY A 245 -23.43 51.75 -32.97
C GLY A 245 -23.58 51.09 -34.37
N GLN A 246 -24.48 50.08 -34.53
CA GLN A 246 -25.00 49.51 -35.81
C GLN A 246 -24.04 48.66 -36.70
N ASP A 247 -24.44 47.59 -37.44
CA ASP A 247 -25.63 46.69 -37.40
C ASP A 247 -25.44 45.42 -38.31
N LEU A 248 -26.46 44.54 -38.39
CA LEU A 248 -26.78 43.49 -39.41
C LEU A 248 -26.45 41.98 -39.20
N LEU A 249 -27.47 41.25 -38.69
CA LEU A 249 -28.14 40.01 -39.19
C LEU A 249 -27.34 38.82 -39.81
N GLY A 250 -27.66 37.54 -39.55
CA GLY A 250 -28.71 36.92 -38.71
C GLY A 250 -28.82 35.38 -38.90
N LEU A 251 -29.68 34.72 -38.09
CA LEU A 251 -30.42 33.41 -38.20
C LEU A 251 -29.80 32.22 -39.00
N ASP A 252 -29.94 30.92 -38.65
CA ASP A 252 -31.00 30.24 -37.87
C ASP A 252 -30.63 28.78 -37.45
N GLU A 253 -31.51 28.17 -36.64
CA GLU A 253 -31.80 26.72 -36.47
C GLU A 253 -30.78 25.70 -35.87
N SER A 254 -31.34 24.55 -35.46
CA SER A 254 -30.76 23.48 -34.61
C SER A 254 -30.58 22.14 -35.38
N PRO A 255 -30.79 20.95 -34.76
CA PRO A 255 -29.80 20.11 -34.09
C PRO A 255 -29.49 18.79 -34.86
N CYS A 256 -28.62 17.91 -34.32
CA CYS A 256 -28.81 16.43 -34.20
C CYS A 256 -27.52 15.57 -34.19
N GLN A 257 -27.53 14.59 -33.27
CA GLN A 257 -27.18 13.16 -33.41
C GLN A 257 -26.32 12.67 -34.60
N ASN A 258 -25.31 11.85 -34.29
CA ASN A 258 -24.95 10.57 -34.98
C ASN A 258 -23.96 9.81 -34.06
N LYS A 259 -24.13 8.55 -33.66
CA LYS A 259 -24.33 7.24 -34.34
C LYS A 259 -23.03 6.43 -34.35
N GLU A 260 -23.15 5.16 -33.97
CA GLU A 260 -22.12 4.12 -34.13
C GLU A 260 -21.87 3.82 -35.61
N VAL A 261 -20.65 3.41 -35.95
CA VAL A 261 -20.33 2.66 -37.16
C VAL A 261 -19.34 1.55 -36.82
N VAL A 262 -19.67 0.33 -37.23
CA VAL A 262 -18.82 -0.87 -37.27
C VAL A 262 -18.52 -1.20 -38.73
N LEU A 263 -17.36 -1.81 -39.01
CA LEU A 263 -16.91 -2.64 -40.17
C LEU A 263 -15.35 -2.54 -40.21
N GLN A 264 -14.48 -3.55 -40.12
CA GLN A 264 -14.39 -4.90 -40.74
C GLN A 264 -14.21 -4.83 -42.25
N GLU A 265 -13.23 -5.37 -42.96
CA GLU A 265 -11.99 -6.18 -42.81
C GLU A 265 -11.28 -6.04 -44.19
N ASP A 266 -9.97 -6.26 -44.34
CA ASP A 266 -9.45 -6.72 -45.64
C ASP A 266 -8.09 -7.45 -45.57
N HIS A 267 -7.80 -8.21 -46.61
CA HIS A 267 -7.01 -9.46 -46.66
C HIS A 267 -5.47 -9.47 -46.45
N LEU A 268 -4.97 -10.70 -46.26
CA LEU A 268 -3.59 -11.21 -46.08
C LEU A 268 -2.64 -11.01 -47.30
N PRO A 269 -1.31 -11.11 -47.13
CA PRO A 269 -0.64 -12.41 -47.40
C PRO A 269 0.58 -12.78 -46.52
N GLN A 270 0.88 -14.09 -46.45
CA GLN A 270 2.18 -14.72 -46.07
C GLN A 270 3.10 -14.86 -47.32
N PRO A 271 4.42 -15.18 -47.27
CA PRO A 271 5.22 -15.92 -46.26
C PRO A 271 6.40 -15.06 -45.69
N VAL A 272 7.56 -15.51 -45.14
CA VAL A 272 8.38 -16.76 -45.18
C VAL A 272 9.24 -16.93 -43.89
N GLU A 273 9.93 -18.06 -43.74
CA GLU A 273 10.94 -18.32 -42.69
C GLU A 273 12.27 -17.57 -42.89
N ALA A 274 12.90 -17.11 -41.79
CA ALA A 274 14.36 -17.08 -41.62
C ALA A 274 14.73 -16.85 -40.14
N ALA A 275 15.79 -17.50 -39.67
CA ALA A 275 16.34 -17.31 -38.32
C ALA A 275 17.46 -16.26 -38.30
N ALA A 276 17.66 -15.59 -37.16
CA ALA A 276 18.99 -15.22 -36.63
C ALA A 276 18.88 -14.65 -35.20
N GLU A 277 19.93 -14.88 -34.42
CA GLU A 277 20.13 -14.28 -33.10
C GLU A 277 20.46 -12.79 -33.21
N THR A 278 20.23 -12.03 -32.14
CA THR A 278 21.17 -10.99 -31.72
C THR A 278 21.04 -10.73 -30.21
N VAL A 279 22.03 -11.20 -29.48
CA VAL A 279 22.34 -10.79 -28.10
C VAL A 279 23.15 -9.48 -28.17
N GLU A 280 23.37 -8.85 -27.01
CA GLU A 280 24.24 -7.69 -26.72
C GLU A 280 23.56 -6.31 -26.70
N LEU A 281 23.96 -5.38 -25.82
CA LEU A 281 24.66 -5.45 -24.53
C LEU A 281 24.49 -4.05 -23.88
N TRP A 282 24.39 -3.95 -22.56
CA TRP A 282 24.80 -2.71 -21.89
C TRP A 282 25.65 -3.05 -20.66
N GLU A 283 26.76 -2.32 -20.53
CA GLU A 283 27.94 -2.79 -19.82
C GLU A 283 27.82 -2.65 -18.29
N VAL A 284 28.24 -3.70 -17.57
CA VAL A 284 28.44 -3.66 -16.13
C VAL A 284 29.84 -3.10 -15.83
N VAL A 285 29.92 -1.82 -15.49
CA VAL A 285 31.16 -1.23 -14.96
C VAL A 285 31.37 -1.72 -13.52
N LYS A 286 32.29 -2.69 -13.36
CA LYS A 286 32.81 -3.11 -12.04
C LYS A 286 33.55 -1.95 -11.38
N MET A 287 33.11 -1.54 -10.20
CA MET A 287 33.98 -0.89 -9.21
C MET A 287 34.40 -1.89 -8.13
N LYS A 288 35.61 -1.71 -7.63
CA LYS A 288 36.39 -2.72 -6.90
C LYS A 288 36.44 -2.35 -5.42
N GLU A 289 35.97 -3.25 -4.54
CA GLU A 289 36.16 -3.13 -3.10
C GLU A 289 37.65 -3.29 -2.73
N PRO A 290 38.18 -2.49 -1.79
CA PRO A 290 39.42 -2.80 -1.08
C PRO A 290 39.14 -3.52 0.24
N GLU A 291 39.95 -4.54 0.52
CA GLU A 291 39.83 -5.40 1.70
C GLU A 291 40.18 -4.68 3.02
N GLN A 292 39.67 -5.22 4.13
CA GLN A 292 40.05 -4.82 5.48
C GLN A 292 41.37 -5.47 5.86
N ASP A 293 42.32 -4.68 6.37
CA ASP A 293 43.51 -5.21 7.05
C ASP A 293 43.62 -4.59 8.44
N SER A 294 43.89 -5.41 9.44
CA SER A 294 43.81 -5.04 10.85
C SER A 294 45.19 -4.91 11.47
N GLU A 295 45.57 -3.72 11.96
CA GLU A 295 46.56 -3.63 13.04
C GLU A 295 46.50 -2.35 13.87
N SER A 296 46.92 -2.46 15.13
CA SER A 296 46.72 -1.47 16.18
C SER A 296 47.95 -0.59 16.45
N ARG A 297 47.80 0.74 16.52
CA ARG A 297 48.70 1.58 17.34
C ARG A 297 48.11 2.93 17.79
N LYS A 298 48.79 3.54 18.76
CA LYS A 298 48.28 4.59 19.65
C LYS A 298 48.38 6.01 19.07
N GLY A 299 47.32 6.79 19.25
CA GLY A 299 47.28 8.12 19.88
C GLY A 299 48.13 9.28 19.34
N VAL A 300 47.46 10.43 19.12
CA VAL A 300 47.74 11.81 19.57
C VAL A 300 46.70 12.71 18.89
N GLY A 301 46.16 13.72 19.58
CA GLY A 301 45.06 14.56 19.05
C GLY A 301 45.52 15.88 18.43
N ASN A 302 44.57 16.64 17.87
CA ASN A 302 44.44 18.09 18.09
C ASN A 302 43.11 18.66 17.53
N GLU A 303 42.41 19.40 18.41
CA GLU A 303 41.76 20.71 18.20
C GLU A 303 40.87 21.03 16.97
N THR A 304 39.56 21.06 17.24
CA THR A 304 38.59 22.16 17.00
C THR A 304 38.49 22.89 15.65
N THR A 305 37.32 22.78 15.00
CA THR A 305 36.43 23.92 14.68
C THR A 305 34.95 23.43 14.63
N PRO A 306 33.96 24.11 15.26
CA PRO A 306 32.58 23.59 15.32
C PRO A 306 31.72 23.99 14.10
N ARG A 307 30.91 23.05 13.59
CA ARG A 307 29.76 23.33 12.71
C ARG A 307 28.47 23.34 13.54
N ASN A 308 27.74 24.45 13.51
CA ASN A 308 26.44 24.58 14.18
C ASN A 308 25.40 23.67 13.53
N HIS A 309 25.13 22.50 14.14
CA HIS A 309 23.88 21.80 13.93
C HIS A 309 22.85 22.34 14.93
N ILE A 310 21.82 22.99 14.42
CA ILE A 310 20.61 23.27 15.20
C ILE A 310 19.91 21.92 15.38
N VAL A 311 20.10 21.31 16.54
CA VAL A 311 19.34 20.13 16.95
C VAL A 311 17.98 20.62 17.40
N GLU A 312 16.93 20.32 16.63
CA GLU A 312 15.57 20.45 17.15
C GLU A 312 15.43 19.54 18.37
N ALA A 313 15.05 20.13 19.50
CA ALA A 313 14.88 19.39 20.73
C ALA A 313 13.74 18.36 20.57
N PRO A 314 13.87 17.14 21.14
CA PRO A 314 12.78 16.19 21.13
C PRO A 314 11.57 16.81 21.83
N THR A 315 10.45 16.89 21.12
CA THR A 315 9.19 17.36 21.69
C THR A 315 8.78 16.40 22.82
N PRO A 316 8.25 16.93 23.95
CA PRO A 316 7.83 16.08 25.06
C PRO A 316 6.72 15.12 24.60
N PRO A 317 6.60 13.93 25.21
CA PRO A 317 5.55 12.97 24.85
C PRO A 317 4.19 13.63 24.96
N ARG A 318 3.53 13.80 23.81
CA ARG A 318 2.22 14.43 23.69
C ARG A 318 1.21 13.58 24.47
N GLU A 319 0.56 14.16 25.47
CA GLU A 319 -0.57 13.45 26.09
C GLU A 319 -1.66 13.25 25.02
N PRO A 320 -2.25 12.04 24.92
CA PRO A 320 -3.28 11.76 23.93
C PRO A 320 -4.48 12.68 24.18
N PRO A 321 -5.17 13.14 23.12
CA PRO A 321 -6.37 13.95 23.29
C PRO A 321 -7.40 13.19 24.14
N ALA A 322 -7.98 13.86 25.14
CA ALA A 322 -9.02 13.32 26.01
C ALA A 322 -10.39 13.30 25.30
N ILE A 323 -10.48 12.51 24.23
CA ILE A 323 -11.62 12.42 23.33
C ILE A 323 -12.23 11.01 23.36
N THR A 324 -13.54 10.93 23.15
CA THR A 324 -14.22 9.67 22.87
C THR A 324 -14.13 9.39 21.37
N VAL A 325 -13.37 8.37 20.99
CA VAL A 325 -13.32 7.82 19.62
C VAL A 325 -14.20 6.58 19.57
N VAL A 326 -14.92 6.39 18.48
CA VAL A 326 -15.86 5.27 18.29
C VAL A 326 -15.39 4.38 17.15
N ALA A 327 -15.43 3.07 17.34
CA ALA A 327 -15.31 2.08 16.27
C ALA A 327 -16.67 1.46 15.95
N GLU A 328 -16.85 1.08 14.69
CA GLU A 328 -17.97 0.31 14.17
C GLU A 328 -17.45 -1.03 13.63
N SER A 329 -18.16 -2.13 13.89
CA SER A 329 -17.92 -3.42 13.23
C SER A 329 -18.92 -3.61 12.10
N MET A 330 -18.40 -3.76 10.87
CA MET A 330 -19.22 -4.03 9.69
C MET A 330 -19.76 -5.46 9.67
N TYR A 331 -19.19 -6.37 10.47
CA TYR A 331 -19.68 -7.75 10.68
C TYR A 331 -21.01 -7.79 11.44
N GLY A 332 -21.33 -6.72 12.18
CA GLY A 332 -22.44 -6.70 13.11
C GLY A 332 -21.91 -6.52 14.53
N ASP A 333 -22.16 -7.48 15.41
CA ASP A 333 -21.82 -7.34 16.82
C ASP A 333 -20.31 -7.10 17.03
N PHE A 334 -19.98 -5.99 17.68
CA PHE A 334 -18.61 -5.55 17.87
C PHE A 334 -17.85 -6.44 18.86
N GLU A 335 -18.47 -6.87 19.95
CA GLU A 335 -17.82 -7.72 20.94
C GLU A 335 -17.59 -9.13 20.36
N GLU A 336 -18.53 -9.65 19.57
CA GLU A 336 -18.36 -10.91 18.85
C GLU A 336 -17.21 -10.84 17.83
N ALA A 337 -17.13 -9.75 17.06
CA ALA A 337 -16.00 -9.52 16.16
C ALA A 337 -14.67 -9.37 16.94
N MET A 338 -14.69 -8.67 18.08
CA MET A 338 -13.52 -8.47 18.94
C MET A 338 -13.04 -9.78 19.57
N ASP A 339 -13.94 -10.67 19.99
CA ASP A 339 -13.56 -11.98 20.50
C ASP A 339 -13.01 -12.87 19.38
N HIS A 340 -13.57 -12.82 18.17
CA HIS A 340 -12.93 -13.45 17.01
C HIS A 340 -11.51 -12.90 16.78
N LEU A 341 -11.32 -11.59 16.94
CA LEU A 341 -10.02 -10.93 16.78
C LEU A 341 -9.02 -11.31 17.90
N ARG A 342 -9.46 -11.45 19.15
CA ARG A 342 -8.64 -11.85 20.31
C ARG A 342 -8.23 -13.32 20.27
N TYR A 343 -9.17 -14.22 19.95
CA TYR A 343 -8.95 -15.67 19.93
C TYR A 343 -8.46 -16.20 18.57
N ARG A 344 -8.12 -15.30 17.65
CA ARG A 344 -7.68 -15.60 16.26
C ARG A 344 -8.65 -16.55 15.54
N LEU A 345 -9.94 -16.22 15.57
CA LEU A 345 -10.99 -17.01 14.94
C LEU A 345 -11.41 -16.43 13.59
N ILE A 346 -11.62 -17.30 12.61
CA ILE A 346 -12.12 -16.98 11.28
C ILE A 346 -13.62 -17.22 11.26
N ALA A 347 -14.40 -16.15 11.10
CA ALA A 347 -15.84 -16.19 10.92
C ALA A 347 -16.28 -15.19 9.83
N THR A 348 -17.39 -15.48 9.16
CA THR A 348 -18.06 -14.57 8.22
C THR A 348 -19.56 -14.81 8.27
N ARG A 349 -20.37 -13.75 8.13
CA ARG A 349 -21.84 -13.82 8.13
C ARG A 349 -22.45 -13.79 6.73
N ASN A 350 -21.66 -13.38 5.74
CA ASN A 350 -22.10 -13.10 4.37
C ASN A 350 -21.24 -13.87 3.36
N PRO A 351 -21.24 -15.22 3.40
CA PRO A 351 -20.45 -16.03 2.47
C PRO A 351 -20.76 -15.71 1.00
N GLU A 352 -22.01 -15.41 0.65
CA GLU A 352 -22.47 -15.03 -0.69
C GLU A 352 -21.78 -13.78 -1.25
N GLU A 353 -21.27 -12.92 -0.38
CA GLU A 353 -20.58 -11.69 -0.78
C GLU A 353 -19.10 -11.91 -1.05
N ILE A 354 -18.50 -12.99 -0.56
CA ILE A 354 -17.08 -13.29 -0.77
C ILE A 354 -16.78 -13.52 -2.26
N ARG A 355 -15.65 -12.99 -2.70
CA ARG A 355 -15.09 -13.12 -4.06
C ARG A 355 -13.88 -14.05 -4.07
N GLY A 356 -13.35 -14.40 -5.24
CA GLY A 356 -12.20 -15.30 -5.38
C GLY A 356 -10.98 -14.90 -4.53
N GLY A 357 -10.75 -13.60 -4.32
CA GLY A 357 -9.71 -13.09 -3.42
C GLY A 357 -9.84 -13.56 -1.96
N GLY A 358 -11.05 -13.89 -1.51
CA GLY A 358 -11.31 -14.40 -0.16
C GLY A 358 -10.63 -15.73 0.13
N LEU A 359 -10.42 -16.60 -0.87
CA LEU A 359 -9.65 -17.84 -0.72
C LEU A 359 -8.18 -17.56 -0.37
N LEU A 360 -7.60 -16.54 -1.01
CA LEU A 360 -6.22 -16.11 -0.77
C LEU A 360 -6.09 -15.53 0.64
N LYS A 361 -7.03 -14.66 1.05
CA LYS A 361 -7.07 -14.09 2.40
C LYS A 361 -7.32 -15.14 3.48
N TYR A 362 -8.23 -16.09 3.26
CA TYR A 362 -8.45 -17.23 4.15
C TYR A 362 -7.16 -18.03 4.37
N SER A 363 -6.48 -18.38 3.27
CA SER A 363 -5.18 -19.09 3.34
C SER A 363 -4.12 -18.28 4.10
N ASN A 364 -4.15 -16.95 4.00
CA ASN A 364 -3.24 -16.05 4.71
C ASN A 364 -3.55 -15.94 6.21
N LEU A 365 -4.84 -16.02 6.59
CA LEU A 365 -5.26 -16.09 7.99
C LEU A 365 -4.80 -17.42 8.63
N LEU A 366 -4.99 -18.56 7.95
CA LEU A 366 -4.55 -19.87 8.41
C LEU A 366 -3.03 -19.93 8.72
N VAL A 367 -2.21 -19.29 7.88
CA VAL A 367 -0.74 -19.22 8.08
C VAL A 367 -0.34 -18.35 9.28
N ARG A 368 -1.21 -17.43 9.72
CA ARG A 368 -1.01 -16.60 10.92
C ARG A 368 -1.67 -17.20 12.17
N ASP A 369 -1.82 -18.52 12.20
CA ASP A 369 -2.44 -19.32 13.27
C ASP A 369 -3.93 -18.99 13.56
N PHE A 370 -4.64 -18.34 12.62
CA PHE A 370 -6.08 -18.18 12.78
C PHE A 370 -6.80 -19.49 12.48
N LYS A 371 -7.82 -19.80 13.29
CA LYS A 371 -8.58 -21.05 13.22
C LYS A 371 -10.04 -20.79 12.90
N PRO A 372 -10.75 -21.66 12.16
CA PRO A 372 -12.18 -21.48 11.93
C PRO A 372 -12.97 -21.48 13.24
N ALA A 373 -13.95 -20.58 13.36
CA ALA A 373 -14.85 -20.57 14.54
C ALA A 373 -15.74 -21.83 14.64
N SER A 374 -16.05 -22.45 13.49
CA SER A 374 -16.86 -23.67 13.40
C SER A 374 -16.31 -24.62 12.33
N GLU A 375 -15.95 -25.85 12.73
CA GLU A 375 -15.43 -26.89 11.83
C GLU A 375 -16.48 -27.41 10.83
N THR A 376 -17.76 -27.24 11.12
CA THR A 376 -18.86 -27.68 10.24
C THR A 376 -19.16 -26.66 9.14
N GLU A 377 -19.17 -25.38 9.51
CA GLU A 377 -19.41 -24.28 8.58
C GLU A 377 -18.23 -24.06 7.64
N ILE A 378 -16.99 -24.20 8.15
CA ILE A 378 -15.80 -23.92 7.35
C ILE A 378 -15.67 -24.83 6.13
N LYS A 379 -16.05 -26.11 6.23
CA LYS A 379 -16.06 -27.02 5.06
C LYS A 379 -17.06 -26.59 3.99
N THR A 380 -18.09 -25.83 4.34
CA THR A 380 -19.03 -25.23 3.39
C THR A 380 -18.47 -23.93 2.82
N LEU A 381 -17.83 -23.13 3.67
CA LEU A 381 -17.19 -21.87 3.29
C LEU A 381 -16.00 -22.08 2.33
N GLU A 382 -15.11 -23.04 2.61
CA GLU A 382 -13.98 -23.38 1.73
C GLU A 382 -14.44 -23.85 0.36
N ARG A 383 -15.46 -24.73 0.30
CA ARG A 383 -16.06 -25.15 -0.98
C ARG A 383 -16.58 -23.95 -1.77
N TYR A 384 -17.28 -23.02 -1.11
CA TYR A 384 -17.75 -21.79 -1.74
C TYR A 384 -16.59 -20.91 -2.24
N MET A 385 -15.55 -20.69 -1.41
CA MET A 385 -14.37 -19.91 -1.78
C MET A 385 -13.60 -20.51 -2.95
N CYS A 386 -13.39 -21.83 -2.96
CA CYS A 386 -12.76 -22.54 -4.07
C CYS A 386 -13.59 -22.38 -5.36
N SER A 387 -14.90 -22.67 -5.32
CA SER A 387 -15.77 -22.45 -6.48
C SER A 387 -15.75 -21.00 -6.95
N ARG A 388 -15.76 -20.02 -6.05
CA ARG A 388 -15.75 -18.60 -6.40
C ARG A 388 -14.41 -18.12 -6.94
N PHE A 389 -13.30 -18.70 -6.50
CA PHE A 389 -11.97 -18.47 -7.07
C PHE A 389 -11.90 -18.92 -8.53
N PHE A 390 -12.40 -20.13 -8.86
CA PHE A 390 -12.43 -20.60 -10.25
C PHE A 390 -13.41 -19.80 -11.14
N ILE A 391 -14.55 -19.35 -10.59
CA ILE A 391 -15.52 -18.52 -11.33
C ILE A 391 -14.96 -17.11 -11.61
N ASP A 392 -14.31 -16.48 -10.62
CA ASP A 392 -13.77 -15.13 -10.78
C ASP A 392 -12.41 -15.13 -11.54
N PHE A 393 -11.67 -16.26 -11.57
CA PHE A 393 -10.39 -16.44 -12.28
C PHE A 393 -10.34 -17.80 -13.02
N PRO A 394 -11.02 -17.94 -14.18
CA PRO A 394 -11.09 -19.21 -14.91
C PRO A 394 -9.76 -19.59 -15.60
N ASP A 395 -8.95 -18.61 -16.00
CA ASP A 395 -7.66 -18.86 -16.67
C ASP A 395 -6.50 -19.13 -15.70
N ILE A 396 -5.63 -20.07 -16.05
CA ILE A 396 -4.49 -20.47 -15.21
C ILE A 396 -3.42 -19.36 -15.09
N HIS A 397 -3.20 -18.57 -16.13
CA HIS A 397 -2.25 -17.44 -16.09
C HIS A 397 -2.82 -16.25 -15.30
N GLU A 398 -4.14 -16.06 -15.27
CA GLU A 398 -4.80 -15.16 -14.32
C GLU A 398 -4.63 -15.63 -12.88
N GLN A 399 -4.90 -16.91 -12.58
CA GLN A 399 -4.67 -17.47 -11.25
C GLN A 399 -3.22 -17.29 -10.80
N GLN A 400 -2.24 -17.59 -11.66
CA GLN A 400 -0.82 -17.38 -11.39
C GLN A 400 -0.52 -15.92 -11.06
N ARG A 401 -0.90 -14.98 -11.96
CA ARG A 401 -0.68 -13.54 -11.76
C ARG A 401 -1.31 -13.02 -10.47
N LYS A 402 -2.49 -13.52 -10.09
CA LYS A 402 -3.17 -13.15 -8.83
C LYS A 402 -2.43 -13.67 -7.61
N ILE A 403 -1.98 -14.93 -7.61
CA ILE A 403 -1.22 -15.51 -6.50
C ILE A 403 0.16 -14.84 -6.36
N GLU A 404 0.90 -14.63 -7.46
CA GLU A 404 2.18 -13.92 -7.45
C GLU A 404 2.03 -12.46 -6.99
N SER A 405 0.98 -11.76 -7.41
CA SER A 405 0.68 -10.42 -6.90
C SER A 405 0.29 -10.44 -5.42
N TYR A 406 -0.42 -11.46 -4.96
CA TYR A 406 -0.79 -11.59 -3.55
C TYR A 406 0.44 -11.80 -2.68
N LEU A 407 1.35 -12.69 -3.10
CA LEU A 407 2.64 -12.96 -2.44
C LEU A 407 3.50 -11.70 -2.35
N ARG A 408 3.68 -10.97 -3.46
CA ARG A 408 4.50 -9.75 -3.50
C ARG A 408 3.96 -8.63 -2.59
N ASN A 409 2.64 -8.54 -2.41
CA ASN A 409 2.03 -7.50 -1.57
C ASN A 409 1.98 -7.91 -0.09
N HIS A 410 1.61 -9.17 0.22
CA HIS A 410 1.32 -9.60 1.60
C HIS A 410 2.49 -10.23 2.35
N PHE A 411 3.62 -10.51 1.69
CA PHE A 411 4.78 -11.18 2.30
C PHE A 411 6.09 -10.39 2.15
N ILE A 412 5.99 -9.05 2.06
CA ILE A 412 7.14 -8.15 2.06
C ILE A 412 7.90 -8.31 3.39
N GLY A 413 9.13 -8.81 3.33
CA GLY A 413 9.94 -9.13 4.52
C GLY A 413 9.61 -10.45 5.22
N GLU A 414 8.56 -11.16 4.79
CA GLU A 414 8.10 -12.46 5.31
C GLU A 414 8.35 -13.57 4.25
N GLU A 415 9.55 -13.59 3.66
CA GLU A 415 9.87 -14.49 2.55
C GLU A 415 9.67 -15.97 2.89
N SER A 416 10.15 -16.43 4.04
CA SER A 416 10.02 -17.82 4.51
C SER A 416 8.56 -18.31 4.51
N SER A 417 7.64 -17.48 5.02
CA SER A 417 6.21 -17.80 5.12
C SER A 417 5.48 -17.91 3.76
N LYS A 418 6.10 -17.49 2.64
CA LYS A 418 5.51 -17.68 1.31
C LYS A 418 5.34 -19.17 0.95
N TYR A 419 6.26 -20.03 1.39
CA TYR A 419 6.18 -21.48 1.16
C TYR A 419 5.00 -22.08 1.92
N ASP A 420 4.89 -21.80 3.22
CA ASP A 420 3.82 -22.28 4.10
C ASP A 420 2.44 -21.82 3.61
N TYR A 421 2.36 -20.59 3.10
CA TYR A 421 1.16 -20.06 2.46
C TYR A 421 0.79 -20.82 1.18
N LEU A 422 1.75 -21.08 0.29
CA LEU A 422 1.48 -21.83 -0.93
C LEU A 422 1.07 -23.28 -0.62
N MET A 423 1.68 -23.92 0.38
CA MET A 423 1.26 -25.25 0.83
C MET A 423 -0.11 -25.26 1.50
N THR A 424 -0.44 -24.23 2.28
CA THR A 424 -1.77 -24.06 2.89
C THR A 424 -2.85 -23.85 1.82
N LEU A 425 -2.61 -22.96 0.86
CA LEU A 425 -3.51 -22.76 -0.29
C LEU A 425 -3.68 -24.04 -1.11
N ARG A 426 -2.58 -24.78 -1.36
CA ARG A 426 -2.60 -26.08 -2.04
C ARG A 426 -3.46 -27.11 -1.29
N ARG A 427 -3.35 -27.16 0.04
CA ARG A 427 -4.17 -28.07 0.88
C ARG A 427 -5.66 -27.74 0.74
N VAL A 428 -6.06 -26.49 0.96
CA VAL A 428 -7.46 -26.05 0.89
C VAL A 428 -8.05 -26.32 -0.50
N VAL A 429 -7.32 -25.99 -1.58
CA VAL A 429 -7.75 -26.28 -2.96
C VAL A 429 -7.89 -27.78 -3.22
N ASN A 430 -7.00 -28.61 -2.67
CA ASN A 430 -7.07 -30.07 -2.86
C ASN A 430 -8.25 -30.71 -2.11
N GLU A 431 -8.49 -30.30 -0.87
CA GLU A 431 -9.52 -30.87 0.02
C GLU A 431 -10.93 -30.38 -0.32
N SER A 432 -11.08 -29.09 -0.64
CA SER A 432 -12.39 -28.44 -0.74
C SER A 432 -12.85 -28.12 -2.18
N THR A 433 -12.10 -28.50 -3.22
CA THR A 433 -12.59 -28.41 -4.61
C THR A 433 -13.40 -29.63 -5.03
N VAL A 434 -14.65 -29.41 -5.41
CA VAL A 434 -15.64 -30.44 -5.83
C VAL A 434 -15.23 -31.11 -7.15
N CYS A 435 -15.57 -32.40 -7.29
CA CYS A 435 -15.10 -33.29 -8.37
C CYS A 435 -15.37 -32.83 -9.81
N LEU A 436 -16.32 -31.93 -10.04
CA LEU A 436 -16.66 -31.41 -11.38
C LEU A 436 -15.50 -30.61 -12.01
N MET A 437 -14.61 -30.03 -11.20
CA MET A 437 -13.48 -29.20 -11.65
C MET A 437 -12.15 -30.01 -11.68
N GLY A 438 -12.20 -31.32 -11.91
CA GLY A 438 -11.06 -32.23 -11.69
C GLY A 438 -9.85 -32.03 -12.62
N HIS A 439 -10.01 -31.33 -13.74
CA HIS A 439 -8.90 -30.94 -14.62
C HIS A 439 -8.27 -29.62 -14.13
N GLU A 440 -9.05 -28.56 -13.99
CA GLU A 440 -8.59 -27.24 -13.51
C GLU A 440 -7.93 -27.37 -12.14
N ARG A 441 -8.54 -28.14 -11.21
CA ARG A 441 -7.95 -28.46 -9.90
C ARG A 441 -6.53 -28.99 -10.02
N ARG A 442 -6.25 -29.91 -10.97
CA ARG A 442 -4.90 -30.45 -11.18
C ARG A 442 -3.95 -29.42 -11.78
N GLN A 443 -4.42 -28.58 -12.72
CA GLN A 443 -3.62 -27.49 -13.28
C GLN A 443 -3.22 -26.48 -12.19
N THR A 444 -4.19 -26.02 -11.39
CA THR A 444 -3.98 -25.07 -10.28
C THR A 444 -3.08 -25.67 -9.18
N LEU A 445 -3.29 -26.92 -8.78
CA LEU A 445 -2.41 -27.59 -7.81
C LEU A 445 -0.97 -27.74 -8.33
N ASN A 446 -0.79 -28.07 -9.61
CA ASN A 446 0.54 -28.15 -10.21
C ASN A 446 1.21 -26.77 -10.29
N MET A 447 0.48 -25.73 -10.72
CA MET A 447 0.94 -24.35 -10.75
C MET A 447 1.37 -23.87 -9.36
N ILE A 448 0.56 -24.11 -8.31
CA ILE A 448 0.92 -23.76 -6.93
C ILE A 448 2.17 -24.52 -6.47
N THR A 449 2.31 -25.80 -6.84
CA THR A 449 3.54 -26.57 -6.54
C THR A 449 4.77 -26.00 -7.25
N VAL A 450 4.68 -25.59 -8.52
CA VAL A 450 5.78 -24.95 -9.25
C VAL A 450 6.16 -23.60 -8.62
N LEU A 451 5.18 -22.78 -8.24
CA LEU A 451 5.42 -21.53 -7.51
C LEU A 451 6.13 -21.77 -6.16
N ALA A 452 5.74 -22.81 -5.42
CA ALA A 452 6.37 -23.13 -4.14
C ALA A 452 7.82 -23.63 -4.30
N LEU A 453 8.09 -24.44 -5.33
CA LEU A 453 9.46 -24.87 -5.67
C LEU A 453 10.33 -23.67 -6.10
N LYS A 454 9.78 -22.71 -6.84
CA LYS A 454 10.46 -21.46 -7.19
C LYS A 454 10.83 -20.65 -5.95
N VAL A 455 9.89 -20.48 -5.01
CA VAL A 455 10.14 -19.80 -3.72
C VAL A 455 11.24 -20.49 -2.91
N LEU A 456 11.27 -21.83 -2.83
CA LEU A 456 12.35 -22.57 -2.17
C LEU A 456 13.71 -22.38 -2.87
N GLY A 457 13.72 -22.33 -4.20
CA GLY A 457 14.92 -22.05 -4.99
C GLY A 457 15.47 -20.65 -4.75
N GLU A 458 14.61 -19.63 -4.78
CA GLU A 458 14.95 -18.23 -4.52
C GLU A 458 15.51 -18.02 -3.09
N GLN A 459 15.07 -18.83 -2.12
CA GLN A 459 15.56 -18.80 -0.74
C GLN A 459 16.90 -19.52 -0.51
N ASN A 460 17.51 -20.12 -1.54
CA ASN A 460 18.63 -21.06 -1.41
C ASN A 460 18.34 -22.21 -0.41
N ALA A 461 17.07 -22.59 -0.26
CA ALA A 461 16.62 -23.70 0.58
C ALA A 461 16.61 -25.05 -0.16
N ILE A 462 17.22 -25.10 -1.36
CA ILE A 462 17.70 -26.36 -1.92
C ILE A 462 18.87 -26.80 -1.03
N PRO A 463 18.84 -27.98 -0.38
CA PRO A 463 19.99 -28.45 0.38
C PRO A 463 21.19 -28.51 -0.55
N ASN A 464 22.25 -27.76 -0.20
CA ASN A 464 23.45 -27.61 -1.02
C ASN A 464 23.90 -28.98 -1.54
N THR A 465 23.88 -29.15 -2.87
CA THR A 465 24.10 -30.44 -3.54
C THR A 465 25.47 -31.04 -3.27
N ASN A 466 26.40 -30.25 -2.72
CA ASN A 466 27.67 -30.71 -2.17
C ASN A 466 27.53 -31.88 -1.15
N ASN A 467 26.39 -31.99 -0.45
CA ASN A 467 26.12 -33.06 0.51
C ASN A 467 24.98 -34.02 0.10
N VAL A 468 24.41 -33.87 -1.11
CA VAL A 468 23.32 -34.76 -1.59
C VAL A 468 23.93 -35.92 -2.38
N THR A 469 24.21 -37.02 -1.68
CA THR A 469 24.58 -38.29 -2.33
C THR A 469 23.35 -38.91 -3.00
N CYS A 470 23.15 -38.61 -4.28
CA CYS A 470 22.17 -39.32 -5.09
C CYS A 470 22.58 -40.79 -5.26
N PHE A 471 21.92 -41.69 -4.54
CA PHE A 471 22.02 -43.13 -4.78
C PHE A 471 21.31 -43.48 -6.10
N TYR A 472 22.02 -43.29 -7.22
CA TYR A 472 21.55 -43.76 -8.51
C TYR A 472 21.63 -45.29 -8.55
N GLN A 473 20.49 -45.94 -8.41
CA GLN A 473 20.41 -47.38 -8.60
C GLN A 473 20.66 -47.67 -10.10
N PRO A 474 21.71 -48.44 -10.47
CA PRO A 474 22.03 -48.66 -11.88
C PRO A 474 20.83 -49.27 -12.62
N ALA A 475 20.61 -48.83 -13.86
CA ALA A 475 19.53 -49.37 -14.67
C ALA A 475 19.71 -50.91 -14.81
N PRO A 476 18.63 -51.72 -14.80
CA PRO A 476 18.74 -53.18 -14.59
C PRO A 476 19.66 -53.94 -15.53
N TYR A 477 19.90 -53.42 -16.75
CA TYR A 477 20.81 -54.00 -17.74
C TYR A 477 22.30 -53.80 -17.42
N MET A 478 22.67 -52.97 -16.45
CA MET A 478 24.06 -52.74 -16.03
C MET A 478 24.62 -53.87 -15.14
N ALA A 479 23.77 -54.82 -14.72
CA ALA A 479 24.19 -56.05 -14.05
C ALA A 479 24.68 -57.15 -15.01
N ASP A 480 24.60 -56.91 -16.33
CA ASP A 480 24.95 -57.87 -17.37
C ASP A 480 26.46 -57.78 -17.70
N PRO A 481 27.27 -58.85 -17.49
CA PRO A 481 28.73 -58.79 -17.60
C PRO A 481 29.26 -58.47 -19.01
N ASN A 482 28.39 -58.47 -20.03
CA ASN A 482 28.77 -58.15 -21.42
C ASN A 482 28.86 -56.64 -21.73
N PHE A 483 28.42 -55.75 -20.83
CA PHE A 483 28.36 -54.30 -21.14
C PHE A 483 29.73 -53.58 -21.16
N SER A 484 30.82 -54.26 -20.76
CA SER A 484 32.12 -53.64 -20.46
C SER A 484 33.03 -53.30 -21.66
N ASN A 485 32.58 -53.44 -22.91
CA ASN A 485 33.48 -53.50 -24.08
C ASN A 485 33.47 -52.30 -25.06
N TYR A 486 32.65 -51.26 -24.88
CA TYR A 486 32.52 -50.19 -25.91
C TYR A 486 32.71 -48.74 -25.48
N TYR A 487 32.84 -48.42 -24.18
CA TYR A 487 33.21 -47.07 -23.73
C TYR A 487 34.08 -47.09 -22.47
N ILE A 488 35.40 -47.06 -22.66
CA ILE A 488 36.35 -46.68 -21.61
C ILE A 488 36.89 -45.29 -21.97
N ALA A 489 36.31 -44.25 -21.36
CA ALA A 489 36.91 -42.92 -21.36
C ALA A 489 38.00 -42.87 -20.29
N HIS A 490 39.27 -42.98 -20.68
CA HIS A 490 40.39 -42.78 -19.77
C HIS A 490 40.47 -41.30 -19.35
N ASN A 491 39.99 -40.98 -18.12
CA ASN A 491 40.60 -40.04 -17.16
C ASN A 491 39.63 -39.63 -16.04
N GLN A 492 39.52 -40.45 -14.98
CA GLN A 492 39.06 -39.99 -13.65
C GLN A 492 39.88 -40.67 -12.55
N PRO A 493 40.12 -39.99 -11.40
CA PRO A 493 40.84 -40.57 -10.26
C PRO A 493 40.02 -41.69 -9.58
N PRO A 494 40.66 -42.63 -8.88
CA PRO A 494 39.99 -43.81 -8.35
C PRO A 494 39.02 -43.48 -7.21
N LEU A 495 37.72 -43.72 -7.43
CA LEU A 495 36.72 -43.74 -6.38
C LEU A 495 36.91 -45.01 -5.52
N ILE A 496 37.29 -44.83 -4.26
CA ILE A 496 37.41 -45.92 -3.29
C ILE A 496 36.01 -46.40 -2.91
N TYR A 497 35.62 -47.58 -3.40
CA TYR A 497 34.42 -48.27 -2.94
C TYR A 497 34.66 -48.90 -1.58
N HIS A 498 33.96 -48.42 -0.54
CA HIS A 498 33.85 -49.11 0.74
C HIS A 498 32.56 -49.95 0.76
N PRO A 499 32.64 -51.28 0.73
CA PRO A 499 31.47 -52.14 0.91
C PRO A 499 31.04 -52.11 2.38
N CYS A 500 29.84 -51.61 2.66
CA CYS A 500 29.24 -51.69 4.00
C CYS A 500 28.45 -53.01 4.14
N PRO A 501 28.76 -53.87 5.13
CA PRO A 501 28.05 -55.12 5.32
C PRO A 501 26.73 -54.90 6.09
N LEU A 502 25.61 -54.82 5.36
CA LEU A 502 24.28 -54.86 5.98
C LEU A 502 23.91 -56.30 6.36
N HIS A 503 24.13 -56.64 7.63
CA HIS A 503 23.59 -57.85 8.25
C HIS A 503 22.21 -57.52 8.87
N ILE A 504 21.13 -57.70 8.10
CA ILE A 504 19.76 -57.61 8.62
C ILE A 504 19.06 -58.95 8.35
N HIS A 505 18.71 -59.63 9.44
CA HIS A 505 18.03 -60.91 9.42
C HIS A 505 16.59 -60.73 8.92
N MET A 506 16.28 -61.30 7.75
CA MET A 506 14.89 -61.33 7.28
C MET A 506 14.08 -62.31 8.14
N HIS A 507 12.85 -61.95 8.49
CA HIS A 507 11.82 -62.91 8.88
C HIS A 507 10.70 -62.83 7.84
N THR A 508 10.28 -63.98 7.34
CA THR A 508 9.47 -64.12 6.12
C THR A 508 8.00 -63.74 6.30
N GLY A 509 7.42 -63.14 5.25
CA GLY A 509 6.01 -62.76 5.19
C GLY A 509 5.53 -62.50 3.76
N LEU A 510 5.63 -63.53 2.90
CA LEU A 510 4.99 -63.68 1.57
C LEU A 510 4.83 -62.40 0.71
N VAL A 511 5.76 -62.24 -0.23
CA VAL A 511 5.89 -61.13 -1.20
C VAL A 511 5.38 -61.57 -2.57
#